data_AF-A0A7X0PGP7-F1
#
_entry.id   AF-A0A7X0PGP7-F1
#
_cell.length_a   1.000
_cell.length_b   1.000
_cell.length_c   1.000
_cell.angle_alpha   90.00
_cell.angle_beta   90.00
_cell.angle_gamma   90.00
#
_symmetry.space_group_name_H-M   'P 1'
#
loop_
_entity.id
_entity.type
_entity.pdbx_description
1 polymer ?
#
loop_
_entity_poly.entity_id
_entity_poly.type
_entity_poly.pdbx_seq_one_letter_code
_entity_poly.pdbx_strand_id
1 'polypeptide(L)'
;MTAIALGAACMDGYPKQDAPLSDPFSMTQAQRLAHMNTLGAEAHPERRWSYGLLPGCVLRIDADGPGGPRPPLEIPLLGAAVQVAADKADGTFDVDLARGQAPAASVLEALDWGHAGWMQLLLRVVQKGCADA
;
A
#
# COMPACT_ATOMS: atom_id res chain seq x y z
N MET A 1 -35.35 8.73 -41.76
CA MET A 1 -34.67 9.96 -41.30
C MET A 1 -34.20 9.73 -39.88
N THR A 2 -32.88 9.61 -39.77
CA THR A 2 -31.96 10.00 -38.67
C THR A 2 -32.42 9.83 -37.22
N ALA A 3 -31.78 8.87 -36.55
CA ALA A 3 -31.70 8.74 -35.09
C ALA A 3 -30.88 9.89 -34.48
N ILE A 4 -31.27 10.36 -33.30
CA ILE A 4 -30.42 11.18 -32.43
C ILE A 4 -30.32 10.45 -31.09
N ALA A 5 -29.21 9.74 -30.91
CA ALA A 5 -28.76 9.28 -29.61
C ALA A 5 -28.23 10.48 -28.85
N LEU A 6 -28.94 10.90 -27.79
CA LEU A 6 -28.43 11.85 -26.82
C LEU A 6 -27.36 11.13 -25.99
N GLY A 7 -26.11 11.26 -26.41
CA GLY A 7 -24.96 10.96 -25.57
C GLY A 7 -24.92 11.95 -24.42
N ALA A 8 -25.54 11.58 -23.30
CA ALA A 8 -25.16 12.15 -22.02
C ALA A 8 -23.71 11.70 -21.78
N ALA A 9 -22.78 12.64 -21.94
CA ALA A 9 -21.38 12.44 -21.69
C ALA A 9 -21.21 11.84 -20.29
N CYS A 10 -20.66 10.63 -20.21
CA CYS A 10 -20.05 10.08 -19.01
C CYS A 10 -18.79 10.90 -18.69
N MET A 11 -18.97 12.16 -18.28
CA MET A 11 -17.98 12.88 -17.50
C MET A 11 -18.35 12.68 -16.04
N ASP A 12 -18.32 11.42 -15.60
CA ASP A 12 -18.24 11.14 -14.18
C ASP A 12 -16.89 11.68 -13.72
N GLY A 13 -16.97 12.71 -12.87
CA GLY A 13 -15.85 13.50 -12.41
C GLY A 13 -14.74 12.61 -11.87
N TYR A 14 -13.56 12.71 -12.47
CA TYR A 14 -12.34 12.22 -11.85
C TYR A 14 -12.23 12.83 -10.45
N PRO A 15 -11.92 12.04 -9.41
CA PRO A 15 -11.67 12.57 -8.08
C PRO A 15 -10.60 13.65 -8.17
N LYS A 16 -10.94 14.88 -7.82
CA LYS A 16 -9.95 15.94 -7.61
C LYS A 16 -9.25 15.67 -6.28
N GLN A 17 -8.23 14.83 -6.30
CA GLN A 17 -7.28 14.77 -5.19
C GLN A 17 -6.37 16.01 -5.30
N ASP A 18 -6.81 17.10 -4.66
CA ASP A 18 -6.18 18.43 -4.64
C ASP A 18 -4.99 18.52 -3.65
N ALA A 19 -4.17 17.47 -3.55
CA ALA A 19 -2.87 17.57 -2.91
C ALA A 19 -1.82 17.06 -3.89
N PRO A 20 -0.66 17.73 -4.05
CA PRO A 20 0.46 17.08 -4.70
C PRO A 20 0.79 15.86 -3.85
N LEU A 21 0.47 14.66 -4.38
CA LEU A 21 1.12 13.44 -3.95
C LEU A 21 2.62 13.71 -4.11
N SER A 22 3.29 13.99 -3.00
CA SER A 22 4.72 14.17 -2.95
C SER A 22 5.37 13.02 -3.71
N ASP A 23 6.22 13.31 -4.69
CA ASP A 23 6.84 12.30 -5.52
C ASP A 23 7.69 11.34 -4.65
N PRO A 24 7.34 10.04 -4.54
CA PRO A 24 8.05 9.09 -3.69
C PRO A 24 9.52 8.93 -4.07
N PHE A 25 9.88 9.18 -5.33
CA PHE A 25 11.25 9.11 -5.80
C PHE A 25 12.12 10.24 -5.24
N SER A 26 11.53 11.40 -4.95
CA SER A 26 12.21 12.55 -4.35
C SER A 26 12.31 12.48 -2.82
N MET A 27 11.56 11.58 -2.17
CA MET A 27 11.53 11.43 -0.72
C MET A 27 12.78 10.73 -0.17
N THR A 28 13.16 11.09 1.06
CA THR A 28 14.06 10.29 1.89
C THR A 28 13.38 8.99 2.37
N GLN A 29 14.15 8.00 2.83
CA GLN A 29 13.59 6.77 3.42
C GLN A 29 12.65 7.05 4.60
N ALA A 30 13.01 8.01 5.46
CA ALA A 30 12.19 8.39 6.60
C ALA A 30 10.83 8.98 6.18
N GLN A 31 10.81 9.80 5.13
CA GLN A 31 9.56 10.35 4.58
C GLN A 31 8.69 9.24 3.97
N ARG A 32 9.28 8.30 3.22
CA ARG A 32 8.52 7.16 2.67
C ARG A 32 7.90 6.31 3.77
N LEU A 33 8.65 6.00 4.82
CA LEU A 33 8.14 5.27 6.00
C LEU A 33 7.03 6.05 6.71
N ALA A 34 7.17 7.37 6.86
CA ALA A 34 6.12 8.20 7.44
C ALA A 34 4.82 8.12 6.61
N HIS A 35 4.92 8.22 5.28
CA HIS A 35 3.77 8.05 4.38
C HIS A 35 3.16 6.65 4.45
N MET A 36 3.98 5.59 4.57
CA MET A 36 3.47 4.23 4.79
C MET A 36 2.69 4.15 6.10
N ASN A 37 3.17 4.76 7.19
CA ASN A 37 2.47 4.77 8.47
C ASN A 37 1.15 5.58 8.42
N THR A 38 1.09 6.67 7.67
CA THR A 38 -0.17 7.41 7.42
C THR A 38 -1.18 6.51 6.71
N LEU A 39 -0.78 5.86 5.61
CA LEU A 39 -1.65 4.91 4.91
C LEU A 39 -2.10 3.76 5.80
N GLY A 40 -1.19 3.19 6.58
CA GLY A 40 -1.48 2.09 7.49
C GLY A 40 -2.51 2.43 8.56
N ALA A 41 -2.63 3.71 8.93
CA ALA A 41 -3.64 4.19 9.86
C ALA A 41 -4.99 4.52 9.19
N GLU A 42 -5.00 4.81 7.89
CA GLU A 42 -6.16 5.33 7.16
C GLU A 42 -6.83 4.30 6.23
N ALA A 43 -6.11 3.26 5.81
CA ALA A 43 -6.56 2.33 4.77
C ALA A 43 -7.77 1.48 5.17
N HIS A 44 -7.96 1.24 6.46
CA HIS A 44 -9.07 0.46 7.00
C HIS A 44 -9.45 0.95 8.42
N PRO A 45 -10.74 1.15 8.75
CA PRO A 45 -11.15 1.71 10.04
C PRO A 45 -10.89 0.77 11.23
N GLU A 46 -10.98 -0.54 11.02
CA GLU A 46 -10.80 -1.56 12.08
C GLU A 46 -9.43 -2.23 12.07
N ARG A 47 -8.53 -1.85 11.16
CA ARG A 47 -7.21 -2.46 11.02
C ARG A 47 -6.18 -1.38 10.90
N ARG A 48 -5.20 -1.40 11.80
CA ARG A 48 -4.13 -0.40 11.80
C ARG A 48 -2.82 -1.08 11.53
N TRP A 49 -2.03 -0.47 10.68
CA TRP A 49 -0.72 -0.94 10.29
C TRP A 49 0.32 0.14 10.61
N SER A 50 1.45 -0.30 11.14
CA SER A 50 2.61 0.57 11.35
C SER A 50 3.89 -0.13 10.93
N TYR A 51 4.87 0.67 10.53
CA TYR A 51 6.05 0.21 9.84
C TYR A 51 7.30 0.85 10.40
N GLY A 52 8.31 0.01 10.64
CA GLY A 52 9.67 0.43 10.96
C GLY A 52 10.67 -0.20 9.99
N LEU A 53 11.77 0.50 9.72
CA LEU A 53 12.88 -0.06 8.96
C LEU A 53 14.05 -0.32 9.90
N LEU A 54 14.38 -1.60 10.08
CA LEU A 54 15.48 -2.06 10.91
C LEU A 54 16.79 -2.14 10.09
N PRO A 55 17.96 -2.23 10.76
CA PRO A 55 19.23 -2.48 10.09
C PRO A 55 19.18 -3.72 9.18
N GLY A 56 19.90 -3.70 8.06
CA GLY A 56 19.86 -4.76 7.06
C GLY A 56 18.62 -4.74 6.17
N CYS A 57 17.87 -3.63 6.16
CA CYS A 57 16.67 -3.44 5.34
C CYS A 57 15.58 -4.48 5.59
N VAL A 58 15.32 -4.69 6.88
CA VAL A 58 14.21 -5.49 7.35
C VAL A 58 13.04 -4.56 7.68
N LEU A 59 11.91 -4.75 7.01
CA LEU A 59 10.67 -4.08 7.33
C LEU A 59 10.04 -4.78 8.53
N ARG A 60 9.97 -4.07 9.65
CA ARG A 60 9.14 -4.45 10.78
C ARG A 60 7.72 -3.94 10.54
N ILE A 61 6.76 -4.81 10.78
CA ILE A 61 5.34 -4.54 10.58
C ILE A 61 4.61 -4.91 11.87
N ASP A 62 3.93 -3.94 12.45
CA ASP A 62 3.03 -4.12 13.58
C ASP A 62 1.61 -3.86 13.09
N ALA A 63 0.69 -4.79 13.35
CA ALA A 63 -0.67 -4.74 12.85
C ALA A 63 -1.68 -5.01 13.96
N ASP A 64 -2.71 -4.18 14.05
CA ASP A 64 -3.87 -4.36 14.91
C ASP A 64 -5.08 -4.67 14.05
N GLY A 65 -5.97 -5.53 14.54
CA GLY A 65 -7.26 -5.82 13.89
C GLY A 65 -8.41 -5.89 14.90
N PRO A 66 -9.59 -6.36 14.46
CA PRO A 66 -10.77 -6.49 15.32
C PRO A 66 -10.55 -7.36 16.58
N GLY A 67 -9.64 -8.34 16.48
CA GLY A 67 -9.25 -9.23 17.58
C GLY A 67 -8.13 -8.69 18.48
N GLY A 68 -7.65 -7.47 18.26
CA GLY A 68 -6.49 -6.88 18.93
C GLY A 68 -5.18 -7.00 18.13
N PRO A 69 -4.03 -6.77 18.78
CA PRO A 69 -2.73 -6.80 18.13
C PRO A 69 -2.36 -8.18 17.58
N ARG A 70 -1.83 -8.20 16.37
CA ARG A 70 -1.26 -9.39 15.72
C ARG A 70 0.24 -9.50 16.07
N PRO A 71 0.83 -10.70 16.03
CA PRO A 71 2.28 -10.85 16.17
C PRO A 71 3.04 -10.00 15.14
N PRO A 72 4.08 -9.26 15.54
CA PRO A 72 4.87 -8.47 14.61
C PRO A 72 5.55 -9.34 13.55
N LEU A 73 5.63 -8.83 12.33
CA LEU A 73 6.33 -9.47 11.22
C LEU A 73 7.60 -8.70 10.90
N GLU A 74 8.67 -9.43 10.58
CA GLU A 74 9.94 -8.86 10.15
C GLU A 74 10.34 -9.46 8.81
N ILE A 75 10.34 -8.64 7.77
CA ILE A 75 10.51 -9.09 6.38
C ILE A 75 11.72 -8.39 5.77
N PRO A 76 12.79 -9.11 5.41
CA PRO A 76 13.86 -8.58 4.60
C PRO A 76 13.31 -8.09 3.25
N LEU A 77 13.49 -6.80 2.97
CA LEU A 77 12.94 -6.15 1.79
C LEU A 77 13.68 -6.50 0.51
N LEU A 78 14.98 -6.77 0.60
CA LEU A 78 15.80 -7.14 -0.55
C LEU A 78 15.33 -8.51 -1.10
N GLY A 79 14.94 -8.52 -2.38
CA GLY A 79 14.44 -9.72 -3.06
C GLY A 79 12.97 -10.09 -2.77
N ALA A 80 12.26 -9.29 -1.98
CA ALA A 80 10.81 -9.46 -1.78
C ALA A 80 10.02 -8.85 -2.96
N ALA A 81 9.07 -9.59 -3.50
CA ALA A 81 8.14 -9.10 -4.51
C ALA A 81 6.93 -8.43 -3.85
N VAL A 82 6.61 -7.21 -4.27
CA VAL A 82 5.43 -6.46 -3.81
C VAL A 82 4.27 -6.68 -4.77
N GLN A 83 3.20 -7.30 -4.28
CA GLN A 83 2.01 -7.64 -5.05
C GLN A 83 0.78 -6.95 -4.46
N VAL A 84 -0.23 -6.71 -5.31
CA VAL A 84 -1.55 -6.26 -4.87
C VAL A 84 -2.56 -7.27 -5.38
N ALA A 85 -3.41 -7.76 -4.49
CA ALA A 85 -4.49 -8.69 -4.82
C ALA A 85 -5.81 -8.15 -4.26
N ALA A 86 -6.91 -8.39 -4.97
CA ALA A 86 -8.23 -8.12 -4.42
C ALA A 86 -8.69 -9.33 -3.61
N ASP A 87 -8.98 -9.13 -2.32
CA ASP A 87 -9.71 -10.10 -1.52
C ASP A 87 -11.21 -9.82 -1.63
N LYS A 88 -11.92 -10.67 -2.38
CA LYS A 88 -13.36 -10.53 -2.57
C LYS A 88 -14.18 -10.95 -1.36
N ALA A 89 -13.64 -11.83 -0.51
CA ALA A 89 -14.35 -12.29 0.68
C ALA A 89 -14.41 -11.17 1.73
N ASP A 90 -13.35 -10.38 1.78
CA ASP A 90 -13.18 -9.30 2.75
C ASP A 90 -13.43 -7.90 2.16
N GLY A 91 -13.55 -7.80 0.83
CA GLY A 91 -13.83 -6.54 0.15
C GLY A 91 -12.65 -5.57 0.16
N THR A 92 -11.42 -6.08 0.27
CA THR A 92 -10.19 -5.30 0.38
C THR A 92 -9.27 -5.47 -0.83
N PHE A 93 -8.33 -4.54 -0.95
CA PHE A 93 -7.15 -4.64 -1.78
C PHE A 93 -5.94 -4.84 -0.87
N ASP A 94 -5.40 -6.03 -0.90
CA ASP A 94 -4.32 -6.46 -0.02
C ASP A 94 -2.98 -6.24 -0.72
N VAL A 95 -2.04 -5.67 0.01
CA VAL A 95 -0.66 -5.52 -0.41
C VAL A 95 0.16 -6.59 0.27
N ASP A 96 0.81 -7.43 -0.52
CA ASP A 96 1.56 -8.58 -0.02
C ASP A 96 3.05 -8.47 -0.35
N LEU A 97 3.88 -8.97 0.56
CA LEU A 97 5.30 -9.25 0.34
C LEU A 97 5.53 -10.76 0.22
N ALA A 98 5.98 -11.20 -0.95
CA ALA A 98 6.36 -12.58 -1.22
C ALA A 98 7.88 -12.72 -1.37
N ARG A 99 8.47 -13.80 -0.84
CA ARG A 99 9.92 -14.05 -0.95
C ARG A 99 10.21 -15.52 -1.24
N GLY A 100 10.74 -15.80 -2.42
CA GLY A 100 11.05 -17.16 -2.84
C GLY A 100 9.81 -18.06 -2.76
N GLN A 101 9.91 -19.16 -2.02
CA GLN A 101 8.80 -20.10 -1.80
C GLN A 101 8.07 -19.88 -0.46
N ALA A 102 8.45 -18.86 0.32
CA ALA A 102 7.74 -18.54 1.55
C ALA A 102 6.32 -18.04 1.24
N PRO A 103 5.34 -18.33 2.12
CA PRO A 103 4.01 -17.73 2.02
C PRO A 103 4.10 -16.20 1.94
N ALA A 104 3.27 -15.61 1.08
CA ALA A 104 3.13 -14.17 1.02
C ALA A 104 2.58 -13.65 2.35
N ALA A 105 3.14 -12.54 2.83
CA ALA A 105 2.67 -11.87 4.04
C ALA A 105 1.96 -10.58 3.66
N SER A 106 0.70 -10.44 4.09
CA SER A 106 -0.03 -9.18 3.95
C SER A 106 0.62 -8.12 4.82
N VAL A 107 0.81 -6.96 4.21
CA VAL A 107 1.43 -5.78 4.84
C VAL A 107 0.49 -4.58 4.86
N LEU A 108 -0.67 -4.67 4.19
CA LEU A 108 -1.75 -3.71 4.26
C LEU A 108 -3.01 -4.37 3.70
N GLU A 109 -4.14 -4.28 4.39
CA GLU A 109 -5.46 -4.48 3.79
C GLU A 109 -6.15 -3.13 3.65
N ALA A 110 -6.48 -2.71 2.43
CA ALA A 110 -7.08 -1.41 2.15
C ALA A 110 -8.50 -1.55 1.59
N LEU A 111 -9.41 -0.68 2.00
CA LEU A 111 -10.75 -0.60 1.39
C LEU A 111 -10.73 0.09 0.01
N ASP A 112 -9.68 0.85 -0.27
CA ASP A 112 -9.53 1.63 -1.50
C ASP A 112 -8.28 1.21 -2.29
N TRP A 113 -8.45 1.08 -3.60
CA TRP A 113 -7.37 0.66 -4.49
C TRP A 113 -6.23 1.70 -4.55
N GLY A 114 -6.54 2.99 -4.45
CA GLY A 114 -5.55 4.06 -4.41
C GLY A 114 -4.62 3.95 -3.20
N HIS A 115 -5.15 3.60 -2.02
CA HIS A 115 -4.32 3.31 -0.84
C HIS A 115 -3.40 2.09 -1.07
N ALA A 116 -3.94 0.99 -1.60
CA ALA A 116 -3.13 -0.20 -1.90
C ALA A 116 -2.05 0.07 -2.96
N GLY A 117 -2.39 0.78 -4.03
CA GLY A 117 -1.46 1.16 -5.08
C GLY A 117 -0.37 2.13 -4.58
N TRP A 118 -0.72 3.08 -3.73
CA TRP A 118 0.24 4.00 -3.13
C TRP A 118 1.19 3.29 -2.17
N MET A 119 0.67 2.38 -1.34
CA MET A 119 1.49 1.52 -0.48
C MET A 119 2.44 0.64 -1.31
N GLN A 120 1.95 0.03 -2.39
CA GLN A 120 2.78 -0.77 -3.29
C GLN A 120 3.94 0.04 -3.88
N LEU A 121 3.67 1.27 -4.33
CA LEU A 121 4.71 2.17 -4.83
C LEU A 121 5.71 2.52 -3.74
N LEU A 122 5.25 2.95 -2.56
CA LEU A 122 6.13 3.28 -1.43
C LEU A 122 7.03 2.11 -1.05
N LEU A 123 6.49 0.89 -0.92
CA LEU A 123 7.27 -0.30 -0.61
C LEU A 123 8.37 -0.56 -1.65
N ARG A 124 8.06 -0.43 -2.94
CA ARG A 124 9.05 -0.59 -4.02
C ARG A 124 10.15 0.46 -3.96
N VAL A 125 9.81 1.71 -3.67
CA VAL A 125 10.81 2.78 -3.58
C VAL A 125 11.61 2.68 -2.27
N VAL A 126 11.01 2.19 -1.18
CA VAL A 126 11.72 1.85 0.07
C VAL A 126 12.71 0.70 -0.16
N GLN A 127 12.30 -0.34 -0.87
CA GLN A 127 13.16 -1.44 -1.32
C GLN A 127 14.32 -0.94 -2.17
N LYS A 128 14.08 0.00 -3.08
CA LYS A 128 15.15 0.61 -3.88
C LYS A 128 16.12 1.42 -3.02
N GLY A 129 15.61 2.27 -2.13
CA GLY A 129 16.44 3.06 -1.20
C GLY A 129 17.30 2.19 -0.28
N CYS A 130 16.88 0.95 -0.05
CA CYS A 130 17.64 -0.06 0.66
C CYS A 130 18.83 -0.64 -0.13
N ALA A 131 18.74 -0.70 -1.45
CA ALA A 131 19.83 -1.19 -2.31
C ALA A 131 20.88 -0.10 -2.62
N ASP A 132 20.48 1.17 -2.53
CA ASP A 132 21.32 2.33 -2.82
C ASP A 132 22.09 2.86 -1.58
N ALA A 133 21.84 2.29 -0.39
CA ALA A 133 22.36 2.73 0.92
C ALA A 133 23.69 2.07 1.33
#